data_AF-A0A3B8QIT9-F1
#
_entry.id   AF-A0A3B8QIT9-F1
#
_cell.length_a   1.000
_cell.length_b   1.000
_cell.length_c   1.000
_cell.angle_alpha   90.00
_cell.angle_beta   90.00
_cell.angle_gamma   90.00
#
_symmetry.space_group_name_H-M   'P 1'
#
loop_
_entity.id
_entity.type
_entity.pdbx_description
1 polymer ?
#
loop_
_entity_poly.entity_id
_entity_poly.type
_entity_poly.pdbx_seq_one_letter_code
_entity_poly.pdbx_strand_id
1 'polypeptide(L)'
;VVASAPAAAAIEDEYANCVAIKSPMIGTLYHKPSPDKPVFKNVGDMVSAGETVCIIEAMKLFNEIESEVTGKIVKIVANDMTPVEYGQTLFLVEPA
;
A
#
# COMPACT_ATOMS: atom_id res chain seq x y z
N VAL A 1 27.63 -5.39 6.55
CA VAL A 1 26.52 -5.32 7.53
C VAL A 1 25.70 -4.09 7.16
N VAL A 2 24.52 -4.23 6.56
CA VAL A 2 23.55 -3.13 6.46
C VAL A 2 22.17 -3.74 6.65
N ALA A 3 21.81 -3.95 7.91
CA ALA A 3 20.42 -4.17 8.30
C ALA A 3 19.75 -2.79 8.28
N SER A 4 19.03 -2.47 7.21
CA SER A 4 18.20 -1.27 7.14
C SER A 4 16.81 -1.62 7.65
N ALA A 5 16.68 -1.77 8.97
CA ALA A 5 15.42 -2.02 9.66
C ALA A 5 15.18 -0.96 10.75
N PRO A 6 14.79 0.27 10.38
CA PRO A 6 13.99 1.07 11.31
C PRO A 6 12.73 1.69 10.68
N ALA A 7 12.52 1.57 9.36
CA ALA A 7 11.43 2.27 8.69
C ALA A 7 10.04 1.72 9.02
N ALA A 8 9.89 0.41 9.25
CA ALA A 8 8.59 -0.21 9.54
C ALA A 8 8.07 0.09 10.96
N ALA A 9 8.95 0.18 11.96
CA ALA A 9 8.56 0.37 13.36
C ALA A 9 8.20 1.84 13.68
N ALA A 10 8.86 2.82 13.05
CA ALA A 10 8.60 4.24 13.32
C ALA A 10 7.25 4.73 12.79
N ILE A 11 6.66 4.03 11.80
CA ILE A 11 5.32 4.36 11.27
C ILE A 11 4.19 3.84 12.17
N GLU A 12 4.46 2.85 13.03
CA GLU A 12 3.42 2.22 13.86
C GLU A 12 3.04 3.10 15.08
N ASP A 13 3.97 3.90 15.62
CA ASP A 13 3.70 4.79 16.77
C ASP A 13 2.85 6.03 16.41
N GLU A 14 3.09 6.65 15.25
CA GLU A 14 2.37 7.87 14.83
C GLU A 14 0.97 7.57 14.27
N TYR A 15 0.72 6.31 13.91
CA TYR A 15 -0.53 5.84 13.31
C TYR A 15 -1.13 4.65 14.07
N ALA A 16 -0.96 4.60 15.39
CA ALA A 16 -1.39 3.48 16.24
C ALA A 16 -2.88 3.10 16.10
N ASN A 17 -3.73 4.04 15.66
CA ASN A 17 -5.16 3.82 15.43
C ASN A 17 -5.51 3.48 13.97
N CYS A 18 -4.52 3.45 13.08
CA CYS A 18 -4.71 3.16 11.65
C CYS A 18 -4.47 1.68 11.36
N VAL A 19 -5.11 1.20 10.30
CA VAL A 19 -4.93 -0.14 9.77
C VAL A 19 -3.99 -0.07 8.57
N ALA A 20 -2.96 -0.92 8.59
CA ALA A 20 -1.99 -1.00 7.51
C ALA A 20 -2.46 -1.98 6.42
N ILE A 21 -2.57 -1.51 5.18
CA ILE A 21 -2.68 -2.39 4.01
C ILE A 21 -1.26 -2.82 3.65
N LYS A 22 -1.00 -4.12 3.73
CA LYS A 22 0.32 -4.73 3.51
C LYS A 22 0.38 -5.46 2.19
N SER A 23 1.59 -5.60 1.65
CA SER A 23 1.82 -6.40 0.46
C SER A 23 1.67 -7.90 0.77
N PRO A 24 0.82 -8.65 0.04
CA PRO A 24 0.71 -10.09 0.20
C PRO A 24 1.78 -10.86 -0.57
N MET A 25 2.66 -10.18 -1.32
CA MET A 25 3.65 -10.82 -2.20
C MET A 25 4.91 -9.96 -2.40
N ILE A 26 5.93 -10.53 -3.03
CA ILE A 26 7.11 -9.81 -3.49
C ILE A 26 6.87 -9.38 -4.95
N GLY A 27 7.17 -8.13 -5.29
CA GLY A 27 6.98 -7.63 -6.66
C GLY A 27 7.30 -6.16 -6.81
N THR A 28 6.83 -5.56 -7.90
CA THR A 28 6.93 -4.12 -8.16
C THR A 28 5.57 -3.48 -7.98
N LEU A 29 5.46 -2.47 -7.12
CA LEU A 29 4.22 -1.77 -6.87
C LEU A 29 3.94 -0.71 -7.94
N TYR A 30 2.69 -0.60 -8.37
CA TYR A 30 2.20 0.49 -9.20
C TYR A 30 0.92 1.10 -8.60
N HIS A 31 0.87 2.42 -8.52
CA HIS A 31 -0.32 3.17 -8.06
C HIS A 31 -1.38 3.31 -9.14
N LYS A 32 -1.08 2.96 -10.39
CA LYS A 32 -1.98 3.07 -11.53
C LYS A 32 -2.26 1.69 -12.13
N PRO A 33 -3.48 1.46 -12.66
CA PRO A 33 -3.78 0.23 -13.42
C PRO A 33 -3.03 0.18 -14.76
N SER A 34 -2.67 1.33 -15.33
CA SER A 34 -1.89 1.47 -16.56
C SER A 34 -1.27 2.87 -16.66
N PRO A 35 -0.24 3.10 -17.49
CA PRO A 35 0.47 4.38 -17.56
C PRO A 35 -0.44 5.60 -17.82
N ASP A 36 -1.45 5.42 -18.65
CA ASP A 36 -2.38 6.47 -19.10
C ASP A 36 -3.60 6.66 -18.20
N LYS A 37 -3.74 5.86 -17.14
CA LYS A 37 -4.87 5.94 -16.21
C LYS A 37 -4.49 6.69 -14.93
N PRO A 38 -5.48 7.29 -14.23
CA PRO A 38 -5.24 7.89 -12.92
C PRO A 38 -4.81 6.82 -11.91
N VAL A 39 -4.21 7.29 -10.80
CA VAL A 39 -3.93 6.42 -9.67
C VAL A 39 -5.23 5.86 -9.08
N PHE A 40 -5.17 4.69 -8.47
CA PHE A 40 -6.30 4.09 -7.77
C PHE A 40 -6.77 4.97 -6.60
N LYS A 41 -5.81 5.43 -5.78
CA LYS A 41 -6.07 6.22 -4.58
C LYS A 41 -4.95 7.21 -4.25
N ASN A 42 -5.32 8.31 -3.62
CA ASN A 42 -4.43 9.32 -3.05
C ASN A 42 -4.62 9.43 -1.53
N VAL A 43 -3.67 10.09 -0.86
CA VAL A 43 -3.87 10.52 0.53
C VAL A 43 -5.08 11.44 0.59
N GLY A 44 -6.01 11.13 1.49
CA GLY A 44 -7.27 11.84 1.66
C GLY A 44 -8.49 11.11 1.10
N ASP A 45 -8.29 10.15 0.19
CA ASP A 45 -9.39 9.41 -0.44
C ASP A 45 -10.02 8.39 0.52
N MET A 46 -11.33 8.20 0.40
CA MET A 46 -12.03 7.09 1.06
C MET A 46 -11.82 5.78 0.31
N VAL A 47 -11.71 4.68 1.04
CA VAL A 47 -11.61 3.32 0.52
C VAL A 47 -12.61 2.41 1.23
N SER A 48 -13.17 1.44 0.52
CA SER A 48 -14.02 0.40 1.08
C SER A 48 -13.30 -0.94 1.18
N ALA A 49 -13.73 -1.81 2.09
CA ALA A 49 -13.27 -3.20 2.09
C ALA A 49 -13.58 -3.87 0.72
N GLY A 50 -12.57 -4.51 0.13
CA GLY A 50 -12.61 -5.09 -1.21
C GLY A 50 -12.33 -4.11 -2.35
N GLU A 51 -12.06 -2.83 -2.08
CA GLU A 51 -11.74 -1.86 -3.12
C GLU A 51 -10.23 -1.87 -3.44
N THR A 52 -9.90 -1.92 -4.74
CA THR A 52 -8.51 -1.93 -5.23
C THR A 52 -7.79 -0.60 -4.97
N VAL A 53 -6.64 -0.65 -4.30
CA VAL A 53 -5.82 0.51 -3.92
C VAL A 53 -4.52 0.64 -4.70
N CYS A 54 -3.98 -0.46 -5.22
CA CYS A 54 -2.82 -0.50 -6.10
C CYS A 54 -2.73 -1.86 -6.81
N ILE A 55 -1.75 -2.01 -7.70
CA ILE A 55 -1.38 -3.32 -8.25
C ILE A 55 0.08 -3.64 -7.91
N ILE A 56 0.38 -4.93 -7.84
CA ILE A 56 1.75 -5.44 -7.72
C ILE A 56 2.04 -6.35 -8.90
N GLU A 57 3.09 -6.05 -9.63
CA GLU A 57 3.63 -6.93 -10.67
C GLU A 57 4.53 -7.99 -10.04
N ALA A 58 4.16 -9.25 -10.19
CA ALA A 58 4.97 -10.39 -9.82
C ALA A 58 5.00 -11.41 -10.97
N MET A 59 6.20 -11.75 -11.47
CA MET A 59 6.37 -12.72 -12.55
C MET A 59 5.54 -12.40 -13.82
N LYS A 60 5.46 -11.12 -14.22
CA LYS A 60 4.65 -10.59 -15.34
C LYS A 60 3.13 -10.64 -15.14
N LEU A 61 2.65 -10.98 -13.94
CA LEU A 61 1.25 -10.89 -13.57
C LEU A 61 1.03 -9.63 -12.74
N PHE A 62 -0.02 -8.88 -13.06
CA PHE A 62 -0.45 -7.72 -12.28
C PHE A 62 -1.56 -8.17 -11.34
N ASN A 63 -1.28 -8.18 -10.04
CA ASN A 63 -2.22 -8.58 -9.02
C ASN A 63 -2.79 -7.34 -8.34
N GLU A 64 -4.11 -7.26 -8.27
CA GLU A 64 -4.81 -6.20 -7.55
C GLU A 64 -4.66 -6.38 -6.04
N ILE A 65 -4.40 -5.27 -5.35
CA ILE A 65 -4.35 -5.21 -3.90
C ILE A 65 -5.59 -4.48 -3.44
N GLU A 66 -6.41 -5.16 -2.66
CA GLU A 66 -7.66 -4.64 -2.12
C GLU A 66 -7.46 -4.17 -0.68
N SER A 67 -8.24 -3.18 -0.25
CA SER A 67 -8.32 -2.81 1.15
C SER A 67 -9.11 -3.86 1.95
N GLU A 68 -8.62 -4.22 3.14
CA GLU A 68 -9.34 -5.10 4.06
C GLU A 68 -10.33 -4.32 4.94
N VAL A 69 -10.25 -2.99 4.94
CA VAL A 69 -11.07 -2.11 5.79
C VAL A 69 -11.71 -0.98 5.00
N THR A 70 -12.79 -0.43 5.56
CA THR A 70 -13.39 0.82 5.07
C THR A 70 -12.85 1.98 5.90
N GLY A 71 -12.43 3.05 5.23
CA GLY A 71 -11.86 4.21 5.92
C GLY A 71 -11.20 5.21 4.97
N LYS A 72 -10.39 6.10 5.53
CA LYS A 72 -9.68 7.14 4.79
C LYS A 72 -8.20 6.84 4.70
N ILE A 73 -7.61 6.95 3.51
CA ILE A 73 -6.16 6.80 3.34
C ILE A 73 -5.46 8.02 3.92
N VAL A 74 -4.69 7.82 4.99
CA VAL A 74 -3.96 8.91 5.68
C VAL A 74 -2.50 8.98 5.26
N LYS A 75 -1.95 7.88 4.73
CA LYS A 75 -0.56 7.84 4.25
C LYS A 75 -0.36 6.75 3.21
N ILE A 76 0.43 7.08 2.19
CA ILE A 76 1.01 6.11 1.24
C ILE A 76 2.47 5.94 1.64
N VAL A 77 2.86 4.71 1.97
CA VAL A 77 4.19 4.38 2.49
C VAL A 77 5.13 3.93 1.37
N ALA A 78 4.61 3.17 0.41
CA ALA A 78 5.38 2.66 -0.72
C ALA A 78 5.21 3.56 -1.96
N ASN A 79 6.32 3.87 -2.62
CA ASN A 79 6.36 4.72 -3.80
C ASN A 79 6.00 3.94 -5.07
N ASP A 80 5.47 4.65 -6.06
CA ASP A 80 5.20 4.09 -7.39
C ASP A 80 6.48 3.54 -8.04
N MET A 81 6.36 2.44 -8.79
CA MET A 81 7.47 1.76 -9.49
C MET A 81 8.62 1.32 -8.58
N THR A 82 8.33 0.99 -7.32
CA THR A 82 9.35 0.49 -6.38
C THR A 82 9.14 -0.98 -6.02
N PRO A 83 10.22 -1.72 -5.74
CA PRO A 83 10.11 -3.08 -5.25
C PRO A 83 9.49 -3.11 -3.86
N VAL A 84 8.63 -4.10 -3.63
CA VAL A 84 7.98 -4.36 -2.35
C VAL A 84 8.17 -5.81 -1.92
N GLU A 85 8.23 -6.02 -0.61
CA GLU A 85 8.40 -7.33 0.01
C GLU A 85 7.10 -7.83 0.65
N TYR A 86 7.03 -9.13 0.94
CA TYR A 86 5.91 -9.70 1.69
C TYR A 86 5.77 -9.04 3.06
N GLY A 87 4.54 -8.62 3.40
CA GLY A 87 4.22 -7.98 4.67
C GLY A 87 4.65 -6.51 4.75
N GLN A 88 5.27 -5.94 3.71
CA GLN A 88 5.62 -4.53 3.68
C GLN A 88 4.36 -3.66 3.66
N THR A 89 4.31 -2.67 4.54
CA THR A 89 3.20 -1.70 4.58
C THR A 89 3.20 -0.82 3.33
N LEU A 90 2.04 -0.75 2.67
CA LEU A 90 1.83 0.02 1.44
C LEU A 90 1.03 1.29 1.71
N PHE A 91 -0.05 1.16 2.47
CA PHE A 91 -0.96 2.25 2.84
C PHE A 91 -1.31 2.18 4.32
N LEU A 92 -1.63 3.33 4.90
CA LEU A 92 -2.26 3.43 6.21
C LEU A 92 -3.65 4.04 6.05
N VAL A 93 -4.64 3.37 6.62
CA VAL A 93 -6.05 3.73 6.55
C VAL A 93 -6.53 4.03 7.96
N GLU A 94 -7.12 5.20 8.15
CA GLU A 94 -7.90 5.53 9.35
C GLU A 94 -9.31 4.93 9.18
N PRO A 95 -9.70 3.90 9.94
CA PRO A 95 -11.01 3.27 9.81
C PRO A 95 -12.13 4.28 10.10
N ALA A 96 -13.22 4.20 9.34
CA ALA A 96 -14.42 5.03 9.53
C ALA A 96 -15.46 4.36 10.44
#